data_AF-A0A1U7ZW15-F1
#
_entry.id   AF-A0A1U7ZW15-F1
#
_cell.length_a   1.000
_cell.length_b   1.000
_cell.length_c   1.000
_cell.angle_alpha   90.00
_cell.angle_beta   90.00
_cell.angle_gamma   90.00
#
_symmetry.space_group_name_H-M   'P 1'
#
loop_
_entity.id
_entity.type
_entity.pdbx_description
1 polymer ?
#
loop_
_entity_poly.entity_id
_entity_poly.type
_entity_poly.pdbx_seq_one_letter_code
_entity_poly.pdbx_strand_id
1 'polypeptide(L)'
;MGNNTSCVLSSATGGAVKVLFCDGRMEIYTRPIKAGQLMQENPCQFVCDSTDLNVGHRVPGLATDVELEQGHPEQPSVEALTTSERYSLRSVTSA
;
A
#
# COMPACT_ATOMS: atom_id res chain seq x y z
N MET A 1 1.70 -27.02 -25.11
CA MET A 1 1.95 -25.69 -25.70
C MET A 1 0.88 -24.76 -25.14
N GLY A 2 1.16 -24.16 -23.97
CA GLY A 2 0.22 -23.28 -23.26
C GLY A 2 0.85 -21.90 -23.18
N ASN A 3 0.15 -20.90 -23.69
CA ASN A 3 0.55 -19.50 -23.65
C ASN A 3 0.05 -18.91 -22.33
N ASN A 4 0.96 -18.70 -21.39
CA ASN A 4 0.67 -17.85 -20.23
C ASN A 4 0.61 -16.41 -20.73
N THR A 5 -0.59 -15.96 -21.10
CA THR A 5 -0.95 -14.54 -21.09
C THR A 5 -1.03 -14.09 -19.63
N SER A 6 0.14 -13.93 -18.99
CA SER A 6 0.21 -13.15 -17.77
C SER A 6 -0.03 -11.70 -18.13
N CYS A 7 -1.05 -11.16 -17.46
CA CYS A 7 -1.46 -9.78 -17.41
C CYS A 7 -0.34 -8.78 -17.71
N VAL A 8 -0.67 -7.79 -18.55
CA VAL A 8 0.12 -6.55 -18.65
C VAL A 8 0.15 -5.95 -17.25
N LEU A 9 1.21 -6.23 -16.51
CA LEU A 9 1.50 -5.58 -15.25
C LEU A 9 1.77 -4.13 -15.64
N SER A 10 0.79 -3.26 -15.40
CA SER A 10 0.99 -1.82 -15.38
C SER A 10 1.92 -1.51 -14.21
N SER A 11 3.20 -1.87 -14.37
CA SER A 11 4.31 -1.31 -13.64
C SER A 11 4.33 0.16 -14.02
N ALA A 12 3.53 0.96 -13.32
CA ALA A 12 3.62 2.40 -13.37
C ALA A 12 5.05 2.73 -12.94
N THR A 13 5.89 3.00 -13.94
CA THR A 13 7.34 3.23 -13.88
C THR A 13 7.65 4.61 -13.32
N GLY A 14 7.05 4.96 -12.20
CA GLY A 14 7.26 6.23 -11.53
C GLY A 14 6.82 6.13 -10.09
N GLY A 15 7.60 6.77 -9.21
CA GLY A 15 7.38 6.82 -7.77
C GLY A 15 5.94 7.21 -7.45
N ALA A 16 5.09 6.20 -7.25
CA ALA A 16 3.70 6.38 -6.93
C ALA A 16 3.40 5.53 -5.70
N VAL A 17 2.67 6.12 -4.77
CA VAL A 17 2.21 5.44 -3.57
C VAL A 17 0.90 4.75 -3.90
N LYS A 18 0.81 3.47 -3.57
CA LYS A 18 -0.38 2.65 -3.76
C LYS A 18 -0.98 2.34 -2.41
N VAL A 19 -2.27 2.67 -2.22
CA VAL A 19 -2.99 2.48 -0.96
C VAL A 19 -4.23 1.62 -1.21
N LEU A 20 -4.34 0.52 -0.46
CA LEU A 20 -5.52 -0.36 -0.47
C LEU A 20 -6.49 0.05 0.65
N PHE A 21 -7.72 0.34 0.28
CA PHE A 21 -8.80 0.75 1.19
C PHE A 21 -9.58 -0.44 1.74
N CYS A 22 -10.24 -0.26 2.89
CA CYS A 22 -11.05 -1.31 3.52
C CYS A 22 -12.21 -1.82 2.65
N ASP A 23 -12.69 -1.00 1.71
CA ASP A 23 -13.74 -1.35 0.75
C ASP A 23 -13.21 -2.09 -0.49
N GLY A 24 -11.91 -2.40 -0.51
CA GLY A 24 -11.24 -3.08 -1.62
C GLY A 24 -10.85 -2.16 -2.77
N ARG A 25 -11.07 -0.85 -2.65
CA ARG A 25 -10.57 0.11 -3.65
C ARG A 25 -9.07 0.30 -3.51
N MET A 26 -8.39 0.46 -4.64
CA MET A 26 -6.98 0.78 -4.70
C MET A 26 -6.79 2.16 -5.32
N GLU A 27 -6.11 3.06 -4.60
CA GLU A 27 -5.78 4.38 -5.12
C GLU A 27 -4.27 4.55 -5.31
N ILE A 28 -3.91 5.32 -6.33
CA ILE A 28 -2.54 5.58 -6.72
C ILE A 28 -2.28 7.08 -6.59
N TYR A 29 -1.37 7.44 -5.70
CA TYR A 29 -0.94 8.81 -5.46
C TYR A 29 0.40 9.04 -6.14
N THR A 30 0.42 9.94 -7.12
CA THR A 30 1.64 10.34 -7.85
C THR A 30 2.38 11.50 -7.18
N ARG A 31 1.86 11.99 -6.06
CA ARG A 31 2.45 13.04 -5.21
C ARG A 31 2.66 12.48 -3.80
N PRO A 32 3.64 13.01 -3.05
CA PRO A 32 3.76 12.70 -1.62
C PRO A 32 2.44 12.97 -0.90
N ILE A 33 2.03 12.03 -0.05
CA ILE A 33 0.82 12.12 0.75
C ILE A 33 1.16 11.68 2.18
N LYS A 34 0.65 12.40 3.17
CA LYS A 34 0.83 12.03 4.59
C LYS A 34 -0.21 11.01 5.01
N ALA A 35 0.18 10.08 5.88
CA ALA A 35 -0.74 9.13 6.50
C ALA A 35 -1.91 9.86 7.19
N GLY A 36 -1.64 10.98 7.87
CA GLY A 36 -2.66 11.80 8.52
C GLY A 36 -3.69 12.39 7.54
N GLN A 37 -3.31 12.69 6.30
CA GLN A 37 -4.28 13.18 5.29
C GLN A 37 -5.27 12.07 4.93
N LEU A 38 -4.76 10.86 4.66
CA LEU A 38 -5.61 9.69 4.39
C LEU A 38 -6.53 9.36 5.56
N MET A 39 -6.01 9.41 6.79
CA MET A 39 -6.81 9.17 8.00
C MET A 39 -7.88 10.25 8.22
N GLN A 40 -7.60 11.50 7.82
CA GLN A 40 -8.57 12.58 7.93
C GLN A 40 -9.75 12.41 6.97
N GLU A 41 -9.48 11.91 5.76
CA GLU A 41 -10.50 11.58 4.75
C GLU A 41 -11.24 10.28 5.07
N ASN A 42 -10.60 9.37 5.82
CA ASN A 42 -11.13 8.07 6.19
C ASN A 42 -11.22 7.94 7.72
N PRO A 43 -12.23 8.56 8.36
CA PRO A 43 -12.37 8.53 9.81
C PRO A 43 -12.54 7.09 10.32
N CYS A 44 -12.07 6.84 11.54
CA CYS A 44 -12.02 5.52 12.18
C CYS A 44 -11.15 4.49 11.45
N GLN A 45 -10.31 4.92 10.51
CA GLN A 45 -9.31 4.08 9.87
C GLN A 45 -7.90 4.61 10.14
N PHE A 46 -6.93 3.71 10.09
CA PHE A 46 -5.52 4.04 10.19
C PHE A 46 -4.74 3.43 9.03
N VAL A 47 -3.66 4.07 8.61
CA VAL A 47 -2.74 3.56 7.58
C VAL A 47 -1.69 2.66 8.22
N CYS A 48 -1.40 1.52 7.62
CA CYS A 48 -0.33 0.61 8.02
C CYS A 48 0.51 0.17 6.82
N ASP A 49 1.73 -0.31 7.06
CA ASP A 49 2.51 -1.03 6.05
C ASP A 49 1.90 -2.43 5.87
N SER A 50 1.64 -2.83 4.63
CA SER A 50 1.05 -4.13 4.32
C SER A 50 1.97 -5.30 4.65
N THR A 51 3.28 -5.06 4.73
CA THR A 51 4.27 -6.09 5.09
C THR A 51 4.19 -6.49 6.57
N ASP A 52 3.61 -5.65 7.42
CA ASP A 52 3.39 -5.92 8.85
C ASP A 52 2.06 -6.66 9.13
N LEU A 53 1.30 -7.02 8.08
CA LEU A 53 0.01 -7.67 8.22
C LEU A 53 0.16 -9.20 8.39
N ASN A 54 0.43 -9.62 9.62
CA ASN A 54 0.57 -11.03 9.98
C ASN A 54 -0.59 -11.51 10.86
N VAL A 55 -1.10 -12.71 10.59
CA VAL A 55 -2.19 -13.31 11.38
C VAL A 55 -1.74 -13.50 12.83
N GLY A 56 -2.58 -13.07 13.78
CA GLY A 56 -2.30 -13.16 15.21
C GLY A 56 -1.39 -12.07 15.76
N HIS A 57 -0.91 -11.15 14.91
CA HIS A 57 -0.11 -10.00 15.33
C HIS A 57 -0.94 -8.73 15.37
N ARG A 58 -0.53 -7.80 16.25
CA ARG A 58 -1.08 -6.44 16.24
C ARG A 58 -0.53 -5.71 15.01
N VAL A 59 -1.41 -5.06 14.27
CA VAL A 59 -1.03 -4.27 13.11
C VAL A 59 -0.57 -2.88 13.58
N PRO A 60 0.69 -2.47 13.31
CA PRO A 60 1.16 -1.14 13.66
C PRO A 60 0.57 -0.10 12.70
N GLY A 61 0.04 0.99 13.26
CA GLY A 61 -0.36 2.15 12.47
C GLY A 61 0.80 3.13 12.28
N LEU A 62 0.85 3.77 11.12
CA LEU A 62 1.79 4.86 10.85
C LEU A 62 1.40 6.12 11.64
N ALA A 63 2.39 6.91 12.03
CA ALA A 63 2.12 8.22 12.63
C ALA A 63 1.56 9.19 11.58
N THR A 64 0.75 10.15 12.02
CA THR A 64 0.02 11.06 11.11
C THR A 64 0.94 11.97 10.29
N ASP A 65 2.12 12.27 10.81
CA ASP A 65 3.13 13.11 10.16
C ASP A 65 3.98 12.37 9.12
N VAL A 66 3.96 11.03 9.11
CA VAL A 66 4.73 10.21 8.17
C VAL A 66 4.20 10.43 6.74
N GLU A 67 5.11 10.82 5.85
CA GLU A 67 4.87 10.84 4.42
C GLU A 67 5.04 9.43 3.84
N LEU A 68 4.06 9.00 3.05
CA LEU A 68 4.11 7.70 2.39
C LEU A 68 5.20 7.73 1.31
N GLU A 69 6.23 6.90 1.49
CA GLU A 69 7.30 6.80 0.52
C GLU A 69 6.81 6.22 -0.80
N GLN A 70 7.16 6.90 -1.88
CA GLN A 70 7.04 6.38 -3.24
C GLN A 70 8.01 5.20 -3.39
N GLY A 71 7.52 4.06 -3.92
CA GLY A 71 8.36 2.89 -4.14
C GLY A 71 9.61 3.27 -4.93
N HIS A 72 10.80 3.02 -4.37
CA HIS A 72 12.05 3.19 -5.09
C HIS A 72 12.07 2.22 -6.27
N PRO A 73 12.53 2.62 -7.47
CA PRO A 73 12.86 1.68 -8.53
C PRO A 73 14.11 0.90 -8.13
N GLU A 74 13.98 -0.03 -7.18
CA GLU A 74 15.06 -0.97 -6.91
C GLU A 74 15.21 -1.87 -8.13
N GLN A 75 16.47 -2.10 -8.51
CA GLN A 75 16.87 -2.79 -9.73
C GLN A 75 16.22 -4.19 -9.82
N PRO A 76 16.07 -4.76 -11.03
CA PRO A 76 15.33 -6.00 -11.23
C PRO A 76 16.11 -7.19 -10.69
N SER A 77 16.07 -7.38 -9.37
CA SER A 77 16.30 -8.67 -8.74
C SER A 77 15.03 -9.50 -8.98
N VAL A 78 15.21 -10.71 -9.51
CA VAL A 78 14.18 -11.61 -10.06
C VAL A 78 13.08 -12.09 -9.08
N GLU A 79 12.94 -11.43 -7.93
CA GLU A 79 12.05 -11.79 -6.81
C GLU A 79 11.00 -10.71 -6.48
N ALA A 80 11.01 -9.55 -7.15
CA ALA A 80 10.17 -8.39 -6.81
C ALA A 80 8.72 -8.44 -7.35
N LEU A 81 8.05 -9.59 -7.29
CA LEU A 81 6.68 -9.75 -7.81
C LEU A 81 5.57 -9.32 -6.83
N THR A 82 5.90 -8.76 -5.65
CA THR A 82 4.87 -8.46 -4.62
C THR A 82 4.90 -7.06 -3.99
N THR A 83 5.81 -6.17 -4.41
CA THR A 83 5.99 -4.85 -3.75
C THR A 83 5.13 -3.74 -4.35
N SER A 84 3.91 -4.06 -4.81
CA SER A 84 3.02 -3.06 -5.42
C SER A 84 2.03 -2.46 -4.42
N GLU A 85 1.84 -3.03 -3.22
CA GLU A 85 0.81 -2.59 -2.27
C GLU A 85 1.41 -2.33 -0.90
N ARG A 86 2.34 -1.36 -0.80
CA ARG A 86 3.08 -1.13 0.45
C ARG A 86 2.19 -0.64 1.60
N TYR A 87 1.07 0.03 1.32
CA TYR A 87 0.22 0.60 2.36
C TYR A 87 -1.24 0.16 2.26
N SER A 88 -1.89 0.02 3.42
CA SER A 88 -3.31 -0.33 3.53
C SER A 88 -4.00 0.47 4.63
N LEU A 89 -5.25 0.85 4.40
CA LEU A 89 -6.14 1.41 5.42
C LEU A 89 -6.85 0.28 6.16
N ARG A 90 -6.91 0.38 7.48
CA ARG A 90 -7.57 -0.59 8.37
C ARG A 90 -8.52 0.12 9.31
N SER A 91 -9.71 -0.44 9.49
CA SER A 91 -10.67 0.04 10.49
C SER A 91 -10.15 -0.22 11.89
N VAL A 92 -10.33 0.75 12.78
CA VAL A 92 -10.15 0.57 14.21
C VAL A 92 -11.35 -0.22 14.74
N THR A 93 -11.16 -1.52 14.98
CA THR A 93 -12.16 -2.32 15.72
C THR A 93 -11.83 -2.23 17.19
N SER A 94 -12.71 -1.62 17.99
CA SER A 94 -12.66 -1.78 19.44
C SER A 94 -12.88 -3.25 19.77
N ALA A 95 -12.01 -3.81 20.59
CA ALA A 95 -12.24 -5.10 21.25
C ALA A 95 -13.40 -4.99 22.25
#